data_AF-A0A2W4P0C7-F1
#
_entry.id   AF-A0A2W4P0C7-F1
#
_cell.length_a   1.000
_cell.length_b   1.000
_cell.length_c   1.000
_cell.angle_alpha   90.00
_cell.angle_beta   90.00
_cell.angle_gamma   90.00
#
_symmetry.space_group_name_H-M   'P 1'
#
loop_
_entity.id
_entity.type
_entity.pdbx_description
1 polymer ?
#
loop_
_entity_poly.entity_id
_entity_poly.type
_entity_poly.pdbx_seq_one_letter_code
_entity_poly.pdbx_strand_id
1 'polypeptide(L)'
;MLNHRLLTPARSGALVGLLTSSILGFVYIVILREPASAFYAFASLALLGGPLLAGLVAALRAQQRRIRSALAATGVVLVTVWLLFAAIYAFAIRLQTKRVEIPAFCDGTYAMAALPSDLAYELPDGTKSILILRDEQATVAATVDLTQPQRPVTLYLIDTATKALIGSIPFPYDIVAVAMDDTTVYFFHEGIGHSIRKTTGKYEPYYVTIDAYGLNVDGFFETSGVFSSWSADGTIKLRPYLTFSGIARGCHIAGDTQRITKL
;
A
#
# COMPACT_ATOMS: atom_id res chain seq x y z
N MET A 1 44.68 -13.79 -7.80
CA MET A 1 44.73 -12.83 -8.92
C MET A 1 43.57 -13.10 -9.87
N LEU A 2 42.51 -12.29 -9.85
CA LEU A 2 41.46 -12.37 -10.87
C LEU A 2 42.03 -11.86 -12.21
N ASN A 3 41.93 -12.68 -13.25
CA ASN A 3 42.55 -12.44 -14.54
C ASN A 3 41.90 -11.24 -15.27
N HIS A 4 42.66 -10.19 -15.59
CA HIS A 4 42.15 -8.96 -16.23
C HIS A 4 41.33 -9.22 -17.51
N ARG A 5 41.64 -10.30 -18.24
CA ARG A 5 40.95 -10.71 -19.48
C ARG A 5 39.52 -11.25 -19.27
N LEU A 6 39.16 -11.65 -18.05
CA LEU A 6 37.80 -12.07 -17.69
C LEU A 6 36.91 -10.90 -17.25
N LEU A 7 37.51 -9.83 -16.73
CA LEU A 7 36.79 -8.72 -16.10
C LEU A 7 36.11 -7.79 -17.12
N THR A 8 36.72 -7.54 -18.27
CA THR A 8 36.19 -6.60 -19.27
C THR A 8 34.89 -7.07 -19.94
N PRO A 9 34.78 -8.32 -20.44
CA PRO A 9 33.53 -8.81 -21.03
C PRO A 9 32.40 -8.86 -20.00
N ALA A 10 32.68 -9.40 -18.80
CA ALA A 10 31.70 -9.52 -17.73
C ALA A 10 31.19 -8.16 -17.23
N ARG A 11 32.08 -7.16 -17.07
CA ARG A 11 31.69 -5.79 -16.71
C ARG A 11 30.75 -5.17 -17.72
N SER A 12 31.06 -5.33 -19.02
CA SER A 12 30.21 -4.76 -20.06
C SER A 12 28.84 -5.43 -20.15
N GLY A 13 28.78 -6.76 -19.97
CA GLY A 13 27.51 -7.47 -19.85
C GLY A 13 26.72 -7.00 -18.63
N ALA A 14 27.38 -6.91 -17.47
CA ALA A 14 26.75 -6.46 -16.24
C ALA A 14 26.16 -5.04 -16.38
N LEU A 15 26.88 -4.10 -17.01
CA LEU A 15 26.40 -2.74 -17.25
C LEU A 15 25.11 -2.75 -18.10
N VAL A 16 25.09 -3.50 -19.21
CA VAL A 16 23.92 -3.59 -20.08
C VAL A 16 22.73 -4.23 -19.37
N GLY A 17 22.96 -5.30 -18.62
CA GLY A 17 21.92 -5.96 -17.84
C GLY A 17 21.32 -5.04 -16.77
N LEU A 18 22.16 -4.34 -16.00
CA LEU A 18 21.72 -3.39 -14.99
C LEU A 18 20.91 -2.25 -15.62
N LEU A 19 21.41 -1.63 -16.69
CA LEU A 19 20.67 -0.58 -17.40
C LEU A 19 19.31 -1.07 -17.87
N THR A 20 19.24 -2.28 -18.43
CA THR A 20 17.98 -2.85 -18.91
C THR A 20 16.99 -3.07 -17.76
N SER A 21 17.42 -3.70 -16.66
CA SER A 21 16.59 -3.90 -15.46
C SER A 21 16.14 -2.58 -14.85
N SER A 22 17.00 -1.56 -14.80
CA SER A 22 16.68 -0.23 -14.28
C SER A 22 15.65 0.50 -15.16
N ILE A 23 15.79 0.42 -16.49
CA ILE A 23 14.81 1.01 -17.43
C ILE A 23 13.45 0.33 -17.26
N LEU A 24 13.41 -1.00 -17.16
CA LEU A 24 12.17 -1.73 -16.90
C LEU A 24 11.52 -1.32 -15.58
N GLY A 25 12.33 -1.14 -14.52
CA GLY A 25 11.87 -0.62 -13.23
C GLY A 25 11.28 0.79 -13.34
N PHE A 26 11.97 1.70 -14.04
CA PHE A 26 11.50 3.06 -14.27
C PHE A 26 10.19 3.08 -15.05
N VAL A 27 10.07 2.29 -16.12
CA VAL A 27 8.84 2.18 -16.89
C VAL A 27 7.69 1.67 -16.02
N TYR A 28 7.89 0.62 -15.25
CA TYR A 28 6.85 0.05 -14.39
C TYR A 28 6.40 1.02 -13.29
N ILE A 29 7.35 1.63 -12.57
CA ILE A 29 7.05 2.48 -11.41
C ILE A 29 6.57 3.86 -11.85
N VAL A 30 7.30 4.52 -12.76
CA VAL A 30 7.07 5.94 -13.09
C VAL A 30 6.08 6.12 -14.23
N ILE A 31 6.20 5.32 -15.30
CA ILE A 31 5.36 5.49 -16.50
C ILE A 31 4.02 4.78 -16.31
N LEU A 32 4.04 3.51 -15.90
CA LEU A 32 2.83 2.70 -15.77
C LEU A 32 2.11 2.90 -14.43
N ARG A 33 2.77 3.53 -13.44
CA ARG A 33 2.24 3.73 -12.08
C ARG A 33 1.87 2.42 -11.37
N GLU A 34 2.72 1.42 -11.49
CA GLU A 34 2.63 0.15 -10.76
C GLU A 34 1.25 -0.56 -10.87
N PRO A 35 0.76 -0.85 -12.09
CA PRO A 35 -0.50 -1.54 -12.25
C PRO A 35 -0.32 -3.00 -11.82
N ALA A 36 -1.19 -3.44 -10.91
CA ALA A 36 -1.16 -4.79 -10.33
C ALA A 36 -1.07 -5.91 -11.39
N SER A 37 -1.80 -5.75 -12.49
CA SER A 37 -1.83 -6.71 -13.60
C SER A 37 -0.49 -6.88 -14.33
N ALA A 38 0.39 -5.89 -14.28
CA ALA A 38 1.69 -5.95 -14.97
C ALA A 38 2.84 -6.41 -14.06
N PHE A 39 2.61 -6.56 -12.75
CA PHE A 39 3.66 -6.80 -11.77
C PHE A 39 4.53 -8.02 -12.11
N TYR A 40 3.92 -9.18 -12.40
CA TYR A 40 4.68 -10.40 -12.71
C TYR A 40 5.43 -10.34 -14.03
N ALA A 41 4.85 -9.70 -15.05
CA ALA A 41 5.53 -9.51 -16.33
C ALA A 41 6.75 -8.60 -16.15
N PHE A 42 6.58 -7.49 -15.42
CA PHE A 42 7.66 -6.60 -15.03
C PHE A 42 8.75 -7.34 -14.23
N ALA A 43 8.37 -8.01 -13.13
CA ALA A 43 9.31 -8.70 -12.26
C ALA A 43 10.10 -9.77 -13.04
N SER A 44 9.43 -10.52 -13.92
CA SER A 44 10.08 -11.52 -14.78
C SER A 44 11.09 -10.87 -15.73
N LEU A 45 10.72 -9.77 -16.39
CA LEU A 45 11.62 -9.06 -17.30
C LEU A 45 12.81 -8.42 -16.56
N ALA A 46 12.59 -7.85 -15.38
CA ALA A 46 13.62 -7.19 -14.60
C ALA A 46 14.58 -8.19 -13.94
N LEU A 47 14.06 -9.27 -13.35
CA LEU A 47 14.84 -10.28 -12.60
C LEU A 47 15.42 -11.37 -13.49
N LEU A 48 14.86 -11.64 -14.66
CA LEU A 48 15.38 -12.67 -15.58
C LEU A 48 15.91 -12.04 -16.87
N GLY A 49 15.16 -11.12 -17.49
CA GLY A 49 15.53 -10.51 -18.77
C GLY A 49 16.86 -9.76 -18.72
N GLY A 50 17.02 -8.85 -17.75
CA GLY A 50 18.29 -8.11 -17.56
C GLY A 50 19.50 -9.02 -17.30
N PRO A 51 19.44 -9.96 -16.34
CA PRO A 51 20.51 -10.93 -16.11
C PRO A 51 20.84 -11.84 -17.31
N LEU A 52 19.83 -12.25 -18.09
CA LEU A 52 20.04 -13.04 -19.31
C LEU A 52 20.75 -12.21 -20.40
N LEU A 53 20.33 -10.96 -20.62
CA LEU A 53 21.00 -10.04 -21.53
C LEU A 53 22.44 -9.76 -21.11
N ALA A 54 22.70 -9.63 -19.80
CA ALA A 54 24.04 -9.48 -19.26
C ALA A 54 24.94 -10.67 -19.64
N GLY A 55 24.42 -11.88 -19.45
CA GLY A 55 25.10 -13.12 -19.79
C GLY A 55 25.39 -13.24 -21.28
N LEU A 56 24.40 -12.91 -22.12
CA LEU A 56 24.53 -12.92 -23.59
C LEU A 56 25.61 -11.95 -24.07
N VAL A 57 25.57 -10.68 -23.62
CA VAL A 57 26.56 -9.66 -24.00
C VAL A 57 27.97 -10.05 -23.55
N ALA A 58 28.09 -10.58 -22.32
CA ALA A 58 29.38 -11.05 -21.80
C ALA A 58 29.92 -12.27 -22.58
N ALA A 59 29.05 -13.20 -22.99
CA ALA A 59 29.41 -14.35 -23.80
C ALA A 59 29.90 -13.94 -25.19
N LEU A 60 29.19 -13.02 -25.85
CA LEU A 60 29.53 -12.53 -27.19
C LEU A 60 30.87 -11.80 -27.22
N ARG A 61 31.23 -11.09 -26.14
CA ARG A 61 32.48 -10.33 -26.04
C ARG A 61 33.68 -11.13 -25.54
N ALA A 62 33.47 -12.34 -25.04
CA ALA A 62 34.54 -13.21 -24.54
C ALA A 62 35.08 -14.13 -25.65
N GLN A 63 36.38 -14.02 -25.97
CA GLN A 63 37.04 -14.91 -26.93
C GLN A 63 37.36 -16.29 -26.34
N GLN A 64 37.87 -16.33 -25.11
CA GLN A 64 38.14 -17.57 -24.36
C GLN A 64 37.39 -17.46 -23.04
N ARG A 65 36.65 -18.52 -22.64
CA ARG A 65 35.83 -18.57 -21.40
C ARG A 65 34.48 -17.83 -21.47
N ARG A 66 33.74 -18.00 -22.58
CA ARG A 66 32.38 -17.47 -22.79
C ARG A 66 31.43 -17.80 -21.64
N ILE A 67 31.33 -19.07 -21.26
CA ILE A 67 30.42 -19.55 -20.21
C ILE A 67 30.74 -18.89 -18.86
N ARG A 68 32.02 -18.83 -18.46
CA ARG A 68 32.41 -18.23 -17.18
C ARG A 68 32.10 -16.73 -17.15
N SER A 69 32.33 -16.02 -18.26
CA SER A 69 32.03 -14.58 -18.36
C SER A 69 30.53 -14.32 -18.33
N ALA A 70 29.74 -15.18 -18.99
CA ALA A 70 28.28 -15.13 -18.99
C ALA A 70 27.71 -15.33 -17.57
N LEU A 71 28.10 -16.42 -16.90
CA LEU A 71 27.64 -16.74 -15.54
C LEU A 71 28.02 -15.65 -14.54
N ALA A 72 29.23 -15.09 -14.65
CA ALA A 72 29.66 -13.99 -13.78
C ALA A 72 28.81 -12.72 -14.00
N ALA A 73 28.56 -12.33 -15.25
CA ALA A 73 27.73 -11.17 -15.56
C ALA A 73 26.27 -11.38 -15.11
N THR A 74 25.66 -12.52 -15.47
CA THR A 74 24.30 -12.88 -15.05
C THR A 74 24.17 -12.90 -13.53
N GLY A 75 25.09 -13.54 -12.82
CA GLY A 75 25.05 -13.63 -11.36
C GLY A 75 25.15 -12.26 -10.70
N VAL A 76 26.06 -11.39 -11.15
CA VAL A 76 26.21 -10.02 -10.60
C VAL A 76 24.93 -9.21 -10.80
N VAL A 77 24.35 -9.22 -12.00
CA VAL A 77 23.12 -8.48 -12.29
C VAL A 77 21.95 -9.05 -11.49
N LEU A 78 21.79 -10.37 -11.46
CA LEU A 78 20.71 -11.03 -10.72
C LEU A 78 20.76 -10.67 -9.23
N VAL A 79 21.93 -10.82 -8.59
CA VAL A 79 22.10 -10.49 -7.17
C VAL A 79 21.85 -9.01 -6.93
N THR A 80 22.36 -8.13 -7.78
CA THR A 80 22.20 -6.67 -7.60
C THR A 80 20.74 -6.24 -7.77
N VAL A 81 20.06 -6.71 -8.81
CA VAL A 81 18.64 -6.40 -9.05
C VAL A 81 17.79 -7.00 -7.93
N TRP A 82 18.07 -8.22 -7.48
CA TRP A 82 17.37 -8.83 -6.36
C TRP A 82 17.56 -8.04 -5.05
N LEU A 83 18.79 -7.62 -4.74
CA LEU A 83 19.07 -6.78 -3.58
C LEU A 83 18.37 -5.43 -3.66
N LEU A 84 18.34 -4.78 -4.82
CA LEU A 84 17.60 -3.54 -5.04
C LEU A 84 16.09 -3.75 -4.87
N PHE A 85 15.57 -4.84 -5.41
CA PHE A 85 14.17 -5.21 -5.28
C PHE A 85 13.81 -5.44 -3.80
N ALA A 86 14.63 -6.19 -3.06
CA ALA A 86 14.46 -6.39 -1.63
C ALA A 86 14.61 -5.08 -0.84
N ALA A 87 15.57 -4.22 -1.19
CA ALA A 87 15.75 -2.92 -0.55
C ALA A 87 14.51 -2.02 -0.73
N ILE A 88 13.95 -1.96 -1.94
CA ILE A 88 12.75 -1.15 -2.23
C ILE A 88 11.49 -1.76 -1.60
N TYR A 89 11.25 -3.05 -1.83
CA TYR A 89 9.97 -3.68 -1.49
C TYR A 89 9.91 -4.38 -0.13
N ALA A 90 11.04 -4.55 0.57
CA ALA A 90 11.05 -5.09 1.93
C ALA A 90 11.56 -4.06 2.96
N PHE A 91 12.61 -3.31 2.64
CA PHE A 91 13.28 -2.46 3.64
C PHE A 91 12.80 -1.01 3.64
N ALA A 92 12.78 -0.35 2.47
CA ALA A 92 12.41 1.06 2.36
C ALA A 92 10.98 1.31 2.86
N ILE A 93 10.08 0.34 2.67
CA ILE A 93 8.70 0.49 3.13
C ILE A 93 8.62 0.52 4.65
N ARG A 94 9.37 -0.34 5.36
CA ARG A 94 9.40 -0.36 6.83
C ARG A 94 9.99 0.91 7.44
N LEU A 95 10.84 1.63 6.70
CA LEU A 95 11.38 2.93 7.14
C LEU A 95 10.39 4.09 6.96
N GLN A 96 9.35 3.91 6.17
CA GLN A 96 8.41 4.98 5.80
C GLN A 96 7.03 4.83 6.46
N THR A 97 6.84 3.83 7.32
CA THR A 97 5.60 3.71 8.09
C THR A 97 5.54 4.84 9.11
N LYS A 98 4.43 5.57 9.05
CA LYS A 98 4.11 6.67 9.94
C LYS A 98 3.17 6.17 11.00
N ARG A 99 3.42 6.57 12.25
CA ARG A 99 2.56 6.25 13.38
C ARG A 99 2.33 7.47 14.25
N VAL A 100 1.22 7.44 14.97
CA VAL A 100 0.82 8.49 15.90
C VAL A 100 0.50 7.84 17.23
N GLU A 101 1.06 8.38 18.31
CA GLU A 101 0.71 7.93 19.65
C GLU A 101 -0.70 8.39 19.97
N ILE A 102 -1.60 7.45 20.28
CA ILE A 102 -2.96 7.80 20.65
C ILE A 102 -3.01 7.94 22.17
N PRO A 103 -3.62 9.02 22.70
CA PRO A 103 -3.96 9.09 24.11
C PRO A 103 -4.71 7.83 24.57
N ALA A 104 -4.59 7.48 25.85
CA ALA A 104 -5.33 6.34 26.43
C ALA A 104 -6.83 6.43 26.11
N PHE A 105 -7.39 7.64 26.19
CA PHE A 105 -8.68 8.01 25.64
C PHE A 105 -8.62 9.47 25.18
N CYS A 106 -9.26 9.79 24.06
CA CYS A 106 -9.68 11.17 23.84
C CYS A 106 -10.89 11.40 24.75
N ASP A 107 -10.68 11.99 25.94
CA ASP A 107 -11.68 12.19 27.03
C ASP A 107 -12.84 13.14 26.64
N GLY A 108 -13.46 12.91 25.50
CA GLY A 108 -14.63 13.62 25.03
C GLY A 108 -15.85 12.93 25.55
N THR A 109 -16.74 13.71 26.14
CA THR A 109 -18.15 13.46 25.90
C THR A 109 -18.33 13.50 24.39
N TYR A 110 -18.31 12.34 23.74
CA TYR A 110 -18.55 12.22 22.31
C TYR A 110 -19.88 12.92 22.05
N ALA A 111 -19.80 14.03 21.35
CA ALA A 111 -20.97 14.81 21.06
C ALA A 111 -20.94 15.03 19.56
N MET A 112 -21.60 14.14 18.82
CA MET A 112 -21.87 14.30 17.39
C MET A 112 -22.50 15.66 17.06
N ALA A 113 -23.08 16.34 18.07
CA ALA A 113 -23.60 17.69 17.99
C ALA A 113 -22.54 18.81 17.85
N ALA A 114 -21.28 18.56 18.23
CA ALA A 114 -20.20 19.55 18.28
C ALA A 114 -18.94 19.11 17.52
N LEU A 115 -19.08 18.26 16.49
CA LEU A 115 -17.96 17.88 15.63
C LEU A 115 -17.35 19.12 14.96
N PRO A 116 -16.02 19.21 14.87
CA PRO A 116 -15.34 20.20 14.05
C PRO A 116 -15.91 20.20 12.62
N SER A 117 -16.08 21.39 12.02
CA SER A 117 -16.75 21.55 10.73
C SER A 117 -16.03 20.82 9.57
N ASP A 118 -14.73 20.59 9.72
CA ASP A 118 -13.90 19.82 8.78
C ASP A 118 -14.11 18.29 8.90
N LEU A 119 -14.67 17.82 10.01
CA LEU A 119 -15.02 16.41 10.24
C LEU A 119 -16.52 16.15 10.15
N ALA A 120 -17.37 17.16 10.24
CA ALA A 120 -18.81 16.99 10.15
C ALA A 120 -19.21 16.58 8.72
N TYR A 121 -19.93 15.47 8.59
CA TYR A 121 -20.53 15.01 7.33
C TYR A 121 -21.99 14.63 7.55
N GLU A 122 -22.86 15.01 6.64
CA GLU A 122 -24.28 14.65 6.67
C GLU A 122 -24.55 13.55 5.66
N LEU A 123 -25.05 12.41 6.15
CA LEU A 123 -25.48 11.30 5.31
C LEU A 123 -26.73 11.67 4.49
N PRO A 124 -27.06 10.92 3.43
CA PRO A 124 -28.18 11.28 2.54
C PRO A 124 -29.56 11.31 3.21
N ASP A 125 -29.69 10.64 4.34
CA ASP A 125 -30.89 10.60 5.19
C ASP A 125 -30.93 11.72 6.25
N GLY A 126 -29.93 12.61 6.27
CA GLY A 126 -29.79 13.68 7.26
C GLY A 126 -29.04 13.27 8.53
N THR A 127 -28.59 12.01 8.64
CA THR A 127 -27.84 11.54 9.81
C THR A 127 -26.48 12.22 9.88
N LYS A 128 -26.16 12.81 11.04
CA LYS A 128 -24.82 13.37 11.31
C LYS A 128 -23.81 12.24 11.44
N SER A 129 -22.66 12.41 10.80
CA SER A 129 -21.56 11.45 10.73
C SER A 129 -20.21 12.17 10.73
N ILE A 130 -19.14 11.39 10.89
CA ILE A 130 -17.76 11.83 10.92
C ILE A 130 -17.14 11.52 9.56
N LEU A 131 -16.63 12.52 8.86
CA LEU A 131 -15.82 12.33 7.67
C LEU A 131 -14.51 11.65 8.05
N ILE A 132 -14.22 10.50 7.44
CA ILE A 132 -12.97 9.77 7.65
C ILE A 132 -11.98 10.05 6.52
N LEU A 133 -12.45 9.94 5.27
CA LEU A 133 -11.62 10.12 4.10
C LEU A 133 -12.48 10.51 2.89
N ARG A 134 -11.94 11.31 1.97
CA ARG A 134 -12.62 11.71 0.73
C ARG A 134 -11.63 11.85 -0.41
N ASP A 135 -12.07 11.44 -1.59
CA ASP A 135 -11.50 11.85 -2.88
C ASP A 135 -12.59 12.17 -3.90
N GLU A 136 -12.19 12.32 -5.15
CA GLU A 136 -13.06 12.70 -6.27
C GLU A 136 -14.18 11.68 -6.54
N GLN A 137 -13.99 10.41 -6.21
CA GLN A 137 -14.95 9.33 -6.49
C GLN A 137 -15.75 8.93 -5.27
N ALA A 138 -15.10 8.84 -4.11
CA ALA A 138 -15.70 8.28 -2.90
C ALA A 138 -15.48 9.15 -1.67
N THR A 139 -16.51 9.19 -0.84
CA THR A 139 -16.47 9.73 0.53
C THR A 139 -16.75 8.59 1.49
N VAL A 140 -15.89 8.46 2.50
CA VAL A 140 -16.10 7.54 3.62
C VAL A 140 -16.46 8.35 4.86
N ALA A 141 -17.62 8.05 5.43
CA ALA A 141 -18.08 8.63 6.68
C ALA A 141 -18.36 7.54 7.73
N ALA A 142 -18.38 7.91 9.00
CA ALA A 142 -18.59 7.00 10.12
C ALA A 142 -19.68 7.51 11.06
N THR A 143 -20.52 6.62 11.55
CA THR A 143 -21.34 6.86 12.75
C THR A 143 -20.81 6.00 13.88
N VAL A 144 -20.89 6.51 15.11
CA VAL A 144 -20.48 5.80 16.32
C VAL A 144 -21.69 5.70 17.23
N ASP A 145 -22.04 4.49 17.67
CA ASP A 145 -23.10 4.32 18.67
C ASP A 145 -22.55 4.55 20.07
N LEU A 146 -22.76 5.77 20.56
CA LEU A 146 -22.28 6.22 21.86
C LEU A 146 -23.06 5.65 23.03
N THR A 147 -24.19 4.98 22.77
CA THR A 147 -25.03 4.39 23.82
C THR A 147 -24.47 3.05 24.30
N GLN A 148 -23.57 2.45 23.53
CA GLN A 148 -22.97 1.16 23.86
C GLN A 148 -21.54 1.32 24.40
N PRO A 149 -21.13 0.54 25.42
CA PRO A 149 -19.78 0.60 25.99
C PRO A 149 -18.66 0.34 24.98
N GLN A 150 -18.91 -0.56 24.02
CA GLN A 150 -17.96 -0.93 22.98
C GLN A 150 -17.87 0.09 21.83
N ARG A 151 -18.84 1.01 21.77
CA ARG A 151 -18.93 2.09 20.78
C ARG A 151 -18.82 1.57 19.34
N PRO A 152 -19.74 0.69 18.89
CA PRO A 152 -19.66 0.14 17.55
C PRO A 152 -19.74 1.26 16.50
N VAL A 153 -19.02 1.06 15.41
CA VAL A 153 -18.87 2.04 14.32
C VAL A 153 -19.50 1.47 13.06
N THR A 154 -20.31 2.27 12.37
CA THR A 154 -20.72 1.94 11.00
C THR A 154 -19.98 2.86 10.03
N LEU A 155 -19.20 2.26 9.13
CA LEU A 155 -18.58 2.98 8.02
C LEU A 155 -19.52 2.97 6.81
N TYR A 156 -19.65 4.13 6.16
CA TYR A 156 -20.48 4.34 4.99
C TYR A 156 -19.59 4.72 3.81
N LEU A 157 -19.78 4.03 2.70
CA LEU A 157 -19.19 4.36 1.41
C LEU A 157 -20.22 5.13 0.58
N ILE A 158 -19.84 6.33 0.16
CA ILE A 158 -20.74 7.29 -0.47
C ILE A 158 -20.10 7.78 -1.76
N ASP A 159 -20.90 7.89 -2.81
CA ASP A 159 -20.46 8.48 -4.07
C ASP A 159 -20.27 10.00 -3.89
N THR A 160 -19.07 10.52 -4.13
CA THR A 160 -18.77 11.94 -3.85
C THR A 160 -19.61 12.88 -4.72
N ALA A 161 -19.89 12.52 -5.97
CA ALA A 161 -20.55 13.39 -6.93
C ALA A 161 -22.06 13.46 -6.70
N THR A 162 -22.70 12.31 -6.54
CA THR A 162 -24.16 12.17 -6.38
C THR A 162 -24.59 12.21 -4.93
N LYS A 163 -23.66 12.07 -3.98
CA LYS A 163 -23.91 11.85 -2.55
C LYS A 163 -24.72 10.59 -2.27
N ALA A 164 -24.87 9.67 -3.23
CA ALA A 164 -25.63 8.45 -3.02
C ALA A 164 -24.88 7.48 -2.09
N LEU A 165 -25.60 6.84 -1.17
CA LEU A 165 -25.04 5.76 -0.37
C LEU A 165 -24.78 4.54 -1.27
N ILE A 166 -23.53 4.10 -1.33
CA ILE A 166 -23.10 2.95 -2.11
C ILE A 166 -23.16 1.68 -1.25
N GLY A 167 -22.75 1.79 0.01
CA GLY A 167 -22.79 0.67 0.95
C GLY A 167 -22.38 1.08 2.36
N SER A 168 -22.54 0.16 3.30
CA SER A 168 -22.17 0.37 4.71
C SER A 168 -21.68 -0.92 5.35
N ILE A 169 -20.74 -0.82 6.28
CA ILE A 169 -20.22 -1.95 7.04
C ILE A 169 -20.19 -1.62 8.53
N PRO A 170 -20.85 -2.44 9.37
CA PRO A 170 -20.77 -2.31 10.81
C PRO A 170 -19.51 -2.97 11.36
N PHE A 171 -18.91 -2.34 12.36
CA PHE A 171 -17.80 -2.82 13.16
C PHE A 171 -18.18 -2.79 14.65
N PRO A 172 -17.78 -3.79 15.44
CA PRO A 172 -18.19 -3.90 16.84
C PRO A 172 -17.52 -2.88 17.77
N TYR A 173 -16.40 -2.27 17.37
CA TYR A 173 -15.64 -1.33 18.19
C TYR A 173 -15.26 -0.06 17.44
N ASP A 174 -14.88 0.98 18.19
CA ASP A 174 -14.40 2.26 17.65
C ASP A 174 -12.93 2.26 17.23
N ILE A 175 -12.40 1.10 16.85
CA ILE A 175 -11.02 0.92 16.35
C ILE A 175 -11.11 0.50 14.89
N VAL A 176 -11.18 1.50 14.02
CA VAL A 176 -11.29 1.30 12.57
C VAL A 176 -10.24 2.13 11.85
N ALA A 177 -9.65 1.56 10.81
CA ALA A 177 -8.79 2.27 9.88
C ALA A 177 -9.36 2.18 8.46
N VAL A 178 -9.19 3.25 7.70
CA VAL A 178 -9.71 3.41 6.35
C VAL A 178 -8.60 3.93 5.46
N ALA A 179 -8.45 3.30 4.30
CA ALA A 179 -7.62 3.81 3.23
C ALA A 179 -8.35 3.74 1.89
N MET A 180 -7.87 4.52 0.92
CA MET A 180 -8.38 4.50 -0.44
C MET A 180 -7.21 4.53 -1.43
N ASP A 181 -7.37 3.83 -2.54
CA ASP A 181 -6.58 4.03 -3.76
C ASP A 181 -7.50 4.30 -4.95
N ASP A 182 -7.00 4.42 -6.17
CA ASP A 182 -7.79 4.86 -7.33
C ASP A 182 -9.12 4.11 -7.54
N THR A 183 -9.23 2.84 -7.14
CA THR A 183 -10.41 2.01 -7.43
C THR A 183 -11.10 1.45 -6.19
N THR A 184 -10.37 1.34 -5.08
CA THR A 184 -10.77 0.50 -3.96
C THR A 184 -10.72 1.30 -2.65
N VAL A 185 -11.71 1.08 -1.81
CA VAL A 185 -11.73 1.49 -0.39
C VAL A 185 -11.40 0.28 0.46
N TYR A 186 -10.53 0.49 1.43
CA TYR A 186 -10.09 -0.52 2.35
C TYR A 186 -10.56 -0.16 3.76
N PHE A 187 -11.36 -1.02 4.37
CA PHE A 187 -11.76 -0.89 5.76
C PHE A 187 -11.07 -1.95 6.60
N PHE A 188 -10.59 -1.54 7.77
CA PHE A 188 -9.74 -2.35 8.61
C PHE A 188 -10.22 -2.33 10.04
N HIS A 189 -10.29 -3.51 10.65
CA HIS A 189 -10.65 -3.69 12.05
C HIS A 189 -9.96 -4.94 12.60
N GLU A 190 -9.19 -4.82 13.68
CA GLU A 190 -8.55 -5.92 14.42
C GLU A 190 -7.83 -6.98 13.55
N GLY A 191 -7.05 -6.56 12.54
CA GLY A 191 -6.33 -7.53 11.70
C GLY A 191 -7.17 -8.13 10.56
N ILE A 192 -8.44 -7.71 10.40
CA ILE A 192 -9.29 -8.04 9.25
C ILE A 192 -9.43 -6.82 8.34
N GLY A 193 -9.14 -7.00 7.06
CA GLY A 193 -9.29 -5.99 6.01
C GLY A 193 -10.39 -6.35 5.01
N HIS A 194 -11.35 -5.45 4.81
CA HIS A 194 -12.37 -5.53 3.77
C HIS A 194 -11.98 -4.61 2.60
N SER A 195 -11.89 -5.16 1.39
CA SER A 195 -11.63 -4.40 0.17
C SER A 195 -12.92 -4.23 -0.61
N ILE A 196 -13.27 -2.99 -0.96
CA ILE A 196 -14.56 -2.66 -1.59
C ILE A 196 -14.32 -1.74 -2.76
N ARG A 197 -14.91 -2.07 -3.91
CA ARG A 197 -14.83 -1.21 -5.09
C ARG A 197 -15.61 0.08 -4.86
N LYS A 198 -14.94 1.22 -5.03
CA LYS A 198 -15.52 2.57 -4.80
C LYS A 198 -16.85 2.77 -5.50
N THR A 199 -16.91 2.43 -6.78
CA THR A 199 -18.06 2.76 -7.65
C THR A 199 -19.26 1.83 -7.49
N THR A 200 -19.07 0.63 -6.93
CA THR A 200 -20.14 -0.38 -6.89
C THR A 200 -20.47 -0.89 -5.50
N GLY A 201 -19.62 -0.62 -4.50
CA GLY A 201 -19.77 -1.17 -3.15
C GLY A 201 -19.55 -2.68 -3.06
N LYS A 202 -19.14 -3.33 -4.15
CA LYS A 202 -18.90 -4.78 -4.14
C LYS A 202 -17.59 -5.10 -3.45
N TYR A 203 -17.61 -6.12 -2.60
CA TYR A 203 -16.42 -6.72 -2.03
C TYR A 203 -15.52 -7.25 -3.13
N GLU A 204 -14.23 -6.96 -3.02
CA GLU A 204 -13.21 -7.56 -3.86
C GLU A 204 -12.66 -8.82 -3.18
N PRO A 205 -12.58 -9.96 -3.89
CA PRO A 205 -12.18 -11.25 -3.32
C PRO A 205 -10.66 -11.33 -3.16
N TYR A 206 -10.13 -10.50 -2.29
CA TYR A 206 -8.70 -10.45 -1.98
C TYR A 206 -8.40 -11.08 -0.62
N TYR A 207 -7.33 -11.85 -0.57
CA TYR A 207 -6.60 -12.12 0.67
C TYR A 207 -5.64 -10.96 0.92
N VAL A 208 -5.76 -10.33 2.08
CA VAL A 208 -4.99 -9.13 2.42
C VAL A 208 -3.89 -9.50 3.40
N THR A 209 -2.66 -9.14 3.07
CA THR A 209 -1.54 -9.13 4.02
C THR A 209 -1.05 -7.69 4.18
N ILE A 210 -1.09 -7.21 5.41
CA ILE A 210 -0.62 -5.88 5.79
C ILE A 210 0.28 -6.04 6.99
N ASP A 211 1.41 -5.36 6.94
CA ASP A 211 2.45 -5.42 7.95
C ASP A 211 2.23 -4.45 9.12
N ALA A 212 1.28 -3.51 8.97
CA ALA A 212 0.99 -2.42 9.89
C ALA A 212 -0.34 -1.69 9.56
N TYR A 213 -1.33 -1.68 10.47
CA TYR A 213 -2.51 -0.81 10.40
C TYR A 213 -3.28 -0.72 11.73
N GLY A 214 -3.87 0.46 11.99
CA GLY A 214 -4.73 0.66 13.15
C GLY A 214 -3.96 0.75 14.47
N LEU A 215 -4.62 0.39 15.58
CA LEU A 215 -4.04 0.46 16.92
C LEU A 215 -3.16 -0.76 17.20
N ASN A 216 -1.88 -0.53 17.51
CA ASN A 216 -0.96 -1.58 17.93
C ASN A 216 -0.93 -1.76 19.47
N VAL A 217 -0.26 -2.82 19.92
CA VAL A 217 -0.12 -3.17 21.34
C VAL A 217 0.58 -2.09 22.19
N ASP A 218 1.36 -1.24 21.53
CA ASP A 218 2.12 -0.15 22.16
C ASP A 218 1.31 1.16 22.24
N GLY A 219 0.04 1.18 21.81
CA GLY A 219 -0.83 2.35 21.86
C GLY A 219 -0.68 3.34 20.70
N PHE A 220 -0.01 2.95 19.61
CA PHE A 220 0.12 3.78 18.42
C PHE A 220 -0.94 3.42 17.36
N PHE A 221 -1.45 4.44 16.67
CA PHE A 221 -2.16 4.27 15.40
C PHE A 221 -1.15 4.28 14.25
N GLU A 222 -1.13 3.25 13.43
CA GLU A 222 -0.37 3.26 12.19
C GLU A 222 -1.15 3.99 11.10
N THR A 223 -0.60 5.14 10.69
CA THR A 223 -1.16 6.05 9.67
C THR A 223 -0.62 5.77 8.26
N SER A 224 0.39 4.92 8.12
CA SER A 224 0.77 4.37 6.81
C SER A 224 1.37 2.98 6.91
N GLY A 225 1.28 2.20 5.82
CA GLY A 225 1.73 0.81 5.79
C GLY A 225 1.92 0.24 4.38
N VAL A 226 2.55 -0.95 4.34
CA VAL A 226 2.60 -1.80 3.14
C VAL A 226 1.26 -2.51 3.04
N PHE A 227 0.63 -2.41 1.89
CA PHE A 227 -0.55 -3.21 1.58
C PHE A 227 -0.22 -4.18 0.44
N SER A 228 -0.42 -5.47 0.67
CA SER A 228 -0.35 -6.50 -0.35
C SER A 228 -1.67 -7.26 -0.38
N SER A 229 -2.28 -7.38 -1.56
CA SER A 229 -3.50 -8.15 -1.70
C SER A 229 -3.44 -9.12 -2.87
N TRP A 230 -3.92 -10.33 -2.63
CA TRP A 230 -3.87 -11.45 -3.56
C TRP A 230 -5.29 -11.84 -3.93
N SER A 231 -5.66 -11.70 -5.20
CA SER A 231 -6.99 -12.12 -5.65
C SER A 231 -7.03 -13.60 -5.93
N ALA A 232 -8.25 -14.14 -5.97
CA ALA A 232 -8.50 -15.53 -6.36
C ALA A 232 -7.98 -15.90 -7.76
N ASP A 233 -7.84 -14.94 -8.67
CA ASP A 233 -7.26 -15.13 -10.01
C ASP A 233 -5.72 -15.09 -10.03
N GLY A 234 -5.08 -14.92 -8.87
CA GLY A 234 -3.63 -14.90 -8.71
C GLY A 234 -2.99 -13.53 -8.94
N THR A 235 -3.73 -12.45 -9.20
CA THR A 235 -3.12 -11.12 -9.29
C THR A 235 -2.71 -10.61 -7.91
N ILE A 236 -1.57 -9.93 -7.85
CA ILE A 236 -1.09 -9.24 -6.64
C ILE A 236 -1.18 -7.74 -6.85
N LYS A 237 -1.79 -7.06 -5.90
CA LYS A 237 -1.76 -5.61 -5.78
C LYS A 237 -0.85 -5.26 -4.62
N LEU A 238 0.31 -4.68 -4.94
CA LEU A 238 1.23 -4.15 -3.95
C LEU A 238 1.10 -2.63 -3.90
N ARG A 239 1.04 -2.10 -2.68
CA ARG A 239 0.97 -0.67 -2.38
C ARG A 239 2.01 -0.39 -1.30
N PRO A 240 3.18 0.15 -1.69
CA PRO A 240 4.26 0.39 -0.74
C PRO A 240 3.95 1.55 0.21
N TYR A 241 2.96 2.39 -0.10
CA TYR A 241 2.58 3.47 0.78
C TYR A 241 1.07 3.71 0.70
N LEU A 242 0.33 3.08 1.61
CA LEU A 242 -1.08 3.34 1.80
C LEU A 242 -1.25 4.20 3.06
N THR A 243 -1.99 5.31 2.97
CA THR A 243 -2.25 6.21 4.10
C THR A 243 -3.59 5.85 4.74
N PHE A 244 -3.60 5.72 6.07
CA PHE A 244 -4.76 5.32 6.85
C PHE A 244 -5.27 6.47 7.71
N SER A 245 -6.54 6.83 7.53
CA SER A 245 -7.29 7.64 8.50
C SER A 245 -8.25 6.74 9.26
N GLY A 246 -8.73 7.17 10.43
CA GLY A 246 -9.61 6.28 11.18
C GLY A 246 -10.14 6.86 12.48
N ILE A 247 -10.81 5.98 13.23
CA ILE A 247 -11.25 6.24 14.59
C ILE A 247 -10.56 5.21 15.48
N ALA A 248 -10.05 5.67 16.62
CA ALA A 248 -9.58 4.80 17.69
C ALA A 248 -9.80 5.49 19.04
N ARG A 249 -10.48 4.83 19.97
CA ARG A 249 -10.67 5.30 21.35
C ARG A 249 -11.22 6.73 21.44
N GLY A 250 -12.12 7.08 20.53
CA GLY A 250 -12.76 8.40 20.45
C GLY A 250 -11.94 9.52 19.85
N CYS A 251 -10.82 9.16 19.25
CA CYS A 251 -10.03 10.06 18.45
C CYS A 251 -10.31 9.78 16.98
N HIS A 252 -10.53 10.83 16.19
CA HIS A 252 -10.31 10.79 14.75
C HIS A 252 -8.82 11.00 14.48
N ILE A 253 -8.23 10.13 13.66
CA ILE A 253 -6.82 10.21 13.25
C ILE A 253 -6.80 10.48 11.75
N ALA A 254 -6.25 11.64 11.36
CA ALA A 254 -6.00 11.97 9.96
C ALA A 254 -4.65 11.39 9.54
N GLY A 255 -4.62 10.45 8.59
CA GLY A 255 -3.40 9.74 8.21
C GLY A 255 -2.36 10.59 7.49
N ASP A 256 -2.81 11.56 6.71
CA ASP A 256 -2.00 12.45 5.88
C ASP A 256 -1.24 13.49 6.72
N THR A 257 -1.94 14.13 7.67
CA THR A 257 -1.38 15.16 8.54
C THR A 257 -0.94 14.62 9.89
N GLN A 258 -1.24 13.36 10.21
CA GLN A 258 -1.02 12.75 11.52
C GLN A 258 -1.72 13.50 12.66
N ARG A 259 -2.78 14.24 12.35
CA ARG A 259 -3.52 15.05 13.32
C ARG A 259 -4.50 14.18 14.07
N ILE A 260 -4.47 14.28 15.40
CA ILE A 260 -5.48 13.68 16.28
C ILE A 260 -6.53 14.73 16.57
N THR A 261 -7.79 14.40 16.34
CA THR A 261 -8.93 15.25 16.67
C THR A 261 -9.87 14.48 17.58
N LYS A 262 -10.34 15.15 18.63
CA LYS A 262 -11.29 14.60 19.59
C LYS A 262 -12.70 14.56 18.99
N LEU A 263 -13.41 13.45 19.23
CA LEU A 263 -14.82 13.25 18.83
C LEU A 263 -15.81 13.52 19.98
#